data_AF-A0A928TBU9-F1
#
_entry.id   AF-A0A928TBU9-F1
#
_cell.length_a   1.000
_cell.length_b   1.000
_cell.length_c   1.000
_cell.angle_alpha   90.00
_cell.angle_beta   90.00
_cell.angle_gamma   90.00
#
_symmetry.space_group_name_H-M   'P 1'
#
loop_
_entity.id
_entity.type
_entity.pdbx_description
1 polymer ?
#
loop_
_entity_poly.entity_id
_entity_poly.type
_entity_poly.pdbx_seq_one_letter_code
_entity_poly.pdbx_strand_id
1 'polypeptide(L)'
;MNWSDASPDWNTPIGEKIDRFLQAVAERFPGYSETIVVFGSATIHLRLDPAFNSADADLRVGTDDILPFKALTEELGMGKSGQEGGHFYLDITPPSAFRSTDIWYGRAHSETRHGLKIMLPQVRDALVGKLHRRRKPDQDSIVPKDLRAFLRVQELSGGHPTEAELLKDILLCPYAWHLQMSGEVSDFRRNLEDLWPVLYHKPLDVQQQIIRPLLHELELAGYTETQDWHALVRALSPTRP
;
A
#
# COMPACT_ATOMS: atom_id res chain seq x y z
N MET A 1 -7.17 12.25 -16.77
CA MET A 1 -7.56 10.98 -16.13
C MET A 1 -7.23 11.11 -14.66
N ASN A 2 -8.16 10.81 -13.73
CA ASN A 2 -7.80 10.82 -12.31
C ASN A 2 -7.04 9.53 -12.00
N TRP A 3 -5.71 9.62 -12.02
CA TRP A 3 -4.79 8.47 -11.97
C TRP A 3 -4.90 7.62 -10.70
N SER A 4 -5.49 8.19 -9.65
CA SER A 4 -5.55 7.57 -8.34
C SER A 4 -6.92 7.02 -7.94
N ASP A 5 -8.02 7.50 -8.52
CA ASP A 5 -9.39 7.18 -8.03
C ASP A 5 -10.24 6.31 -8.94
N ALA A 6 -9.73 5.91 -10.12
CA ALA A 6 -10.48 5.10 -11.08
C ALA A 6 -11.10 3.87 -10.42
N SER A 7 -12.39 3.62 -10.68
CA SER A 7 -13.10 2.47 -10.12
C SER A 7 -12.41 1.14 -10.45
N PRO A 8 -12.44 0.14 -9.55
CA PRO A 8 -11.87 -1.16 -9.86
C PRO A 8 -12.63 -1.87 -10.99
N ASP A 9 -11.88 -2.46 -11.93
CA ASP A 9 -12.35 -3.38 -12.94
C ASP A 9 -12.12 -4.83 -12.50
N TRP A 10 -13.22 -5.49 -12.15
CA TRP A 10 -13.23 -6.88 -11.71
C TRP A 10 -13.20 -7.87 -12.87
N ASN A 11 -13.36 -7.43 -14.13
CA ASN A 11 -13.29 -8.29 -15.32
C ASN A 11 -11.85 -8.50 -15.81
N THR A 12 -10.86 -8.15 -14.99
CA THR A 12 -9.46 -8.43 -15.25
C THR A 12 -9.11 -9.85 -14.76
N PRO A 13 -8.06 -10.50 -15.28
CA PRO A 13 -7.67 -11.84 -14.83
C PRO A 13 -7.43 -11.93 -13.31
N ILE A 14 -6.90 -10.86 -12.69
CA ILE A 14 -6.73 -10.81 -11.25
C ILE A 14 -8.05 -10.52 -10.52
N GLY A 15 -8.92 -9.69 -11.11
CA GLY A 15 -10.23 -9.37 -10.57
C GLY A 15 -11.11 -10.60 -10.49
N GLU A 16 -11.17 -11.40 -11.55
CA GLU A 16 -11.89 -12.67 -11.58
C GLU A 16 -11.35 -13.67 -10.55
N LYS A 17 -10.01 -13.75 -10.40
CA LYS A 17 -9.38 -14.62 -9.41
C LYS A 17 -9.71 -14.19 -7.98
N ILE A 18 -9.64 -12.89 -7.68
CA ILE A 18 -10.03 -12.36 -6.37
C ILE A 18 -11.53 -12.58 -6.13
N ASP A 19 -12.38 -12.32 -7.13
CA ASP A 19 -13.83 -12.47 -7.00
C ASP A 19 -14.24 -13.92 -6.68
N ARG A 20 -13.62 -14.91 -7.33
CA ARG A 20 -13.78 -16.34 -7.02
C ARG A 20 -13.35 -16.67 -5.59
N PHE A 21 -12.23 -16.11 -5.14
CA PHE A 21 -11.79 -16.28 -3.74
C PHE A 21 -12.81 -15.67 -2.76
N LEU A 22 -13.32 -14.47 -3.05
CA LEU A 22 -14.33 -13.81 -2.22
C LEU A 22 -15.63 -14.63 -2.15
N GLN A 23 -16.09 -15.19 -3.27
CA GLN A 23 -17.23 -16.10 -3.28
C GLN A 23 -16.97 -17.32 -2.38
N ALA A 24 -15.82 -17.96 -2.51
CA ALA A 24 -15.45 -19.11 -1.70
C ALA A 24 -15.35 -18.78 -0.20
N VAL A 25 -14.90 -17.57 0.15
CA VAL A 25 -14.90 -17.07 1.54
C VAL A 25 -16.32 -16.96 2.07
N ALA A 26 -17.24 -16.37 1.30
CA ALA A 26 -18.63 -16.21 1.71
C ALA A 26 -19.32 -17.58 1.95
N GLU A 27 -19.00 -18.58 1.13
CA GLU A 27 -19.52 -19.95 1.25
C GLU A 27 -18.90 -20.70 2.43
N ARG A 28 -17.57 -20.59 2.62
CA ARG A 28 -16.82 -21.30 3.66
C ARG A 28 -17.01 -20.71 5.06
N PHE A 29 -17.19 -19.39 5.14
CA PHE A 29 -17.26 -18.62 6.38
C PHE A 29 -18.51 -17.70 6.38
N PRO A 30 -19.73 -18.26 6.42
CA PRO A 30 -20.98 -17.50 6.23
C PRO A 30 -21.25 -16.44 7.31
N GLY A 31 -20.52 -16.45 8.43
CA GLY A 31 -20.60 -15.42 9.49
C GLY A 31 -19.49 -14.36 9.43
N TYR A 32 -18.57 -14.42 8.47
CA TYR A 32 -17.48 -13.47 8.37
C TYR A 32 -18.01 -12.08 7.95
N SER A 33 -17.78 -11.08 8.80
CA SER A 33 -18.34 -9.72 8.64
C SER A 33 -17.28 -8.61 8.62
N GLU A 34 -16.02 -9.01 8.78
CA GLU A 34 -14.89 -8.10 8.78
C GLU A 34 -14.51 -7.67 7.36
N THR A 35 -13.74 -6.60 7.24
CA THR A 35 -13.34 -6.06 5.94
C THR A 35 -12.17 -6.85 5.36
N ILE A 36 -12.24 -7.18 4.07
CA ILE A 36 -11.11 -7.69 3.29
C ILE A 36 -10.51 -6.52 2.53
N VAL A 37 -9.22 -6.26 2.74
CA VAL A 37 -8.47 -5.23 2.01
C VAL A 37 -7.69 -5.89 0.89
N VAL A 38 -7.92 -5.48 -0.34
CA VAL A 38 -7.10 -5.87 -1.50
C VAL A 38 -6.08 -4.76 -1.73
N PHE A 39 -4.78 -5.06 -1.83
CA PHE A 39 -3.76 -4.01 -1.90
C PHE A 39 -2.54 -4.41 -2.74
N GLY A 40 -1.51 -3.57 -2.71
CA GLY A 40 -0.25 -3.82 -3.42
C GLY A 40 -0.42 -3.65 -4.93
N SER A 41 0.19 -4.54 -5.70
CA SER A 41 0.09 -4.48 -7.17
C SER A 41 -1.32 -4.79 -7.68
N ALA A 42 -2.15 -5.51 -6.90
CA ALA A 42 -3.54 -5.78 -7.27
C ALA A 42 -4.35 -4.48 -7.44
N THR A 43 -4.06 -3.45 -6.65
CA THR A 43 -4.66 -2.12 -6.82
C THR A 43 -4.34 -1.50 -8.18
N ILE A 44 -3.11 -1.69 -8.67
CA ILE A 44 -2.69 -1.21 -9.99
C ILE A 44 -3.40 -2.00 -11.09
N HIS A 45 -3.49 -3.33 -10.95
CA HIS A 45 -4.16 -4.19 -11.92
C HIS A 45 -5.64 -3.83 -12.10
N LEU A 46 -6.34 -3.65 -10.98
CA LEU A 46 -7.77 -3.41 -10.97
C LEU A 46 -8.12 -1.99 -11.45
N ARG A 47 -7.24 -1.00 -11.28
CA ARG A 47 -7.59 0.41 -11.52
C ARG A 47 -6.91 1.05 -12.73
N LEU A 48 -5.78 0.51 -13.18
CA LEU A 48 -4.93 1.21 -14.16
C LEU A 48 -4.37 0.29 -15.24
N ASP A 49 -3.79 -0.85 -14.87
CA ASP A 49 -3.07 -1.71 -15.81
C ASP A 49 -3.32 -3.19 -15.56
N PRO A 50 -4.36 -3.77 -16.20
CA PRO A 50 -4.67 -5.20 -16.10
C PRO A 50 -3.52 -6.12 -16.52
N ALA A 51 -2.57 -5.62 -17.33
CA ALA A 51 -1.42 -6.35 -17.84
C ALA A 51 -0.14 -6.11 -17.03
N PHE A 52 -0.20 -5.36 -15.92
CA PHE A 52 0.97 -5.12 -15.09
C PHE A 52 1.54 -6.43 -14.55
N ASN A 53 2.84 -6.60 -14.72
CA ASN A 53 3.51 -7.85 -14.38
C ASN A 53 3.87 -7.88 -12.88
N SER A 54 2.94 -8.37 -12.06
CA SER A 54 3.18 -8.80 -10.67
C SER A 54 3.05 -10.32 -10.57
N ALA A 55 3.69 -10.95 -9.59
CA ALA A 55 3.51 -12.40 -9.36
C ALA A 55 2.37 -12.68 -8.37
N ASP A 56 1.92 -11.66 -7.65
CA ASP A 56 1.05 -11.75 -6.48
C ASP A 56 -0.04 -10.67 -6.49
N ALA A 57 -1.20 -11.02 -5.91
CA ALA A 57 -2.16 -10.09 -5.36
C ALA A 57 -2.22 -10.25 -3.84
N ASP A 58 -1.98 -9.16 -3.13
CA ASP A 58 -1.98 -9.15 -1.67
C ASP A 58 -3.40 -8.87 -1.14
N LEU A 59 -3.86 -9.72 -0.23
CA LEU A 59 -5.10 -9.54 0.50
C LEU A 59 -4.82 -9.54 2.00
N ARG A 60 -5.52 -8.68 2.73
CA ARG A 60 -5.58 -8.68 4.18
C ARG A 60 -7.01 -8.99 4.58
N VAL A 61 -7.18 -10.02 5.40
CA VAL A 61 -8.44 -10.27 6.11
C VAL A 61 -8.45 -9.47 7.42
N GLY A 62 -9.63 -9.15 7.94
CA GLY A 62 -9.76 -8.35 9.16
C GLY A 62 -9.30 -9.08 10.41
N THR A 63 -9.43 -10.41 10.41
CA THR A 63 -9.08 -11.28 11.54
C THR A 63 -7.58 -11.53 11.65
N ASP A 64 -7.12 -11.74 12.88
CA ASP A 64 -5.75 -12.16 13.17
C ASP A 64 -5.48 -13.62 12.77
N ASP A 65 -6.51 -14.47 12.75
CA ASP A 65 -6.39 -15.86 12.31
C ASP A 65 -6.50 -15.99 10.79
N ILE A 66 -5.38 -15.76 10.11
CA ILE A 66 -5.30 -15.79 8.65
C ILE A 66 -5.13 -17.21 8.07
N LEU A 67 -4.85 -18.22 8.91
CA LEU A 67 -4.50 -19.56 8.44
C LEU A 67 -5.63 -20.27 7.67
N PRO A 68 -6.90 -20.19 8.09
CA PRO A 68 -8.02 -20.77 7.33
C PRO A 68 -8.16 -20.16 5.93
N PHE A 69 -7.91 -18.86 5.79
CA PHE A 69 -7.97 -18.17 4.49
C PHE A 69 -6.81 -18.56 3.58
N LYS A 70 -5.60 -18.73 4.15
CA LYS A 70 -4.45 -19.28 3.41
C LYS A 70 -4.75 -20.69 2.91
N ALA A 71 -5.26 -21.56 3.78
CA ALA A 71 -5.63 -22.92 3.39
C ALA A 71 -6.65 -22.91 2.24
N LEU A 72 -7.66 -22.03 2.31
CA LEU A 72 -8.64 -21.86 1.24
C LEU A 72 -7.99 -21.44 -0.09
N THR A 73 -7.02 -20.52 -0.09
CA THR A 73 -6.30 -20.17 -1.34
C THR A 73 -5.55 -21.36 -1.94
N GLU A 74 -4.95 -22.22 -1.12
CA GLU A 74 -4.26 -23.43 -1.60
C GLU A 74 -5.24 -24.49 -2.11
N GLU A 75 -6.37 -24.70 -1.41
CA GLU A 75 -7.45 -25.61 -1.84
C GLU A 75 -8.03 -25.21 -3.21
N LEU A 76 -8.16 -23.90 -3.47
CA LEU A 76 -8.60 -23.36 -4.76
C LEU A 76 -7.51 -23.39 -5.85
N GLY A 77 -6.28 -23.81 -5.51
CA GLY A 77 -5.14 -23.77 -6.41
C GLY A 77 -4.63 -22.35 -6.71
N MET A 78 -5.04 -21.36 -5.94
CA MET A 78 -4.71 -19.93 -6.10
C MET A 78 -3.58 -19.45 -5.19
N GLY A 79 -3.14 -20.27 -4.23
CA GLY A 79 -2.06 -19.96 -3.30
C GLY A 79 -0.66 -20.06 -3.93
N LYS A 80 0.39 -19.88 -3.12
CA LYS A 80 1.78 -19.88 -3.60
C LYS A 80 2.22 -21.23 -4.16
N SER A 81 1.68 -22.32 -3.61
CA SER A 81 1.92 -23.68 -4.11
C SER A 81 0.86 -24.17 -5.09
N GLY A 82 -0.11 -23.31 -5.43
CA GLY A 82 -1.24 -23.64 -6.28
C GLY A 82 -0.85 -24.08 -7.70
N GLN A 83 -1.64 -25.01 -8.24
CA GLN A 83 -1.45 -25.56 -9.59
C GLN A 83 -2.27 -24.85 -10.67
N GLU A 84 -3.10 -23.87 -10.30
CA GLU A 84 -3.84 -23.08 -11.27
C GLU A 84 -2.83 -22.21 -12.03
N GLY A 85 -2.45 -22.67 -13.23
CA GLY A 85 -1.37 -22.15 -14.08
C GLY A 85 -1.59 -20.73 -14.62
N GLY A 86 -1.88 -19.78 -13.74
CA GLY A 86 -1.98 -18.36 -14.01
C GLY A 86 -0.73 -17.60 -13.59
N HIS A 87 -0.56 -16.40 -14.13
CA HIS A 87 0.56 -15.50 -13.84
C HIS A 87 0.59 -14.94 -12.41
N PHE A 88 -0.46 -15.18 -11.61
CA PHE A 88 -0.64 -14.58 -10.28
C PHE A 88 -1.11 -15.61 -9.25
N TYR A 89 -0.56 -15.54 -8.03
CA TYR A 89 -1.12 -16.18 -6.83
C TYR A 89 -1.74 -15.13 -5.88
N LEU A 90 -2.64 -15.57 -5.01
CA LEU A 90 -3.20 -14.75 -3.93
C LEU A 90 -2.36 -14.94 -2.66
N ASP A 91 -1.85 -13.85 -2.09
CA ASP A 91 -1.14 -13.87 -0.81
C ASP A 91 -2.05 -13.31 0.28
N ILE A 92 -2.49 -14.18 1.21
CA ILE A 92 -3.19 -13.72 2.40
C ILE A 92 -2.13 -13.27 3.42
N THR A 93 -2.16 -11.99 3.73
CA THR A 93 -1.13 -11.32 4.53
C THR A 93 -1.66 -10.88 5.89
N PRO A 94 -0.80 -10.82 6.92
CA PRO A 94 -1.20 -10.30 8.22
C PRO A 94 -1.52 -8.79 8.13
N PRO A 95 -2.31 -8.23 9.07
CA PRO A 95 -2.64 -6.81 9.09
C PRO A 95 -1.45 -5.85 9.00
N SER A 96 -0.29 -6.26 9.51
CA SER A 96 0.95 -5.47 9.48
C SER A 96 1.61 -5.35 8.11
N ALA A 97 1.16 -6.12 7.11
CA ALA A 97 1.78 -6.21 5.79
C ALA A 97 1.50 -5.00 4.90
N PHE A 98 0.38 -4.31 5.10
CA PHE A 98 0.07 -3.05 4.40
C PHE A 98 0.27 -1.86 5.32
N ARG A 99 1.16 -0.95 4.92
CA ARG A 99 1.37 0.37 5.55
C ARG A 99 1.34 1.41 4.43
N SER A 100 0.71 2.55 4.66
CA SER A 100 0.58 3.65 3.69
C SER A 100 0.39 4.97 4.45
N THR A 101 -0.23 5.97 3.83
CA THR A 101 -0.60 7.25 4.47
C THR A 101 -1.62 7.05 5.58
N ASP A 102 -1.60 7.85 6.64
CA ASP A 102 -2.54 7.68 7.76
C ASP A 102 -4.02 7.84 7.38
N ILE A 103 -4.29 8.51 6.25
CA ILE A 103 -5.64 8.78 5.75
C ILE A 103 -6.12 7.81 4.67
N TRP A 104 -5.33 6.79 4.33
CA TRP A 104 -5.63 5.91 3.19
C TRP A 104 -7.01 5.27 3.27
N TYR A 105 -7.48 4.91 4.48
CA TYR A 105 -8.81 4.34 4.70
C TYR A 105 -9.93 5.26 4.23
N GLY A 106 -9.82 6.57 4.49
CA GLY A 106 -10.81 7.56 4.07
C GLY A 106 -10.83 7.80 2.55
N ARG A 107 -9.79 7.34 1.83
CA ARG A 107 -9.67 7.45 0.37
C ARG A 107 -10.03 6.16 -0.36
N ALA A 108 -10.03 5.03 0.34
CA ALA A 108 -10.22 3.71 -0.24
C ALA A 108 -11.61 3.59 -0.90
N HIS A 109 -11.65 2.90 -2.04
CA HIS A 109 -12.92 2.44 -2.57
C HIS A 109 -13.45 1.34 -1.65
N SER A 110 -14.73 1.40 -1.34
CA SER A 110 -15.41 0.41 -0.52
C SER A 110 -16.64 -0.10 -1.25
N GLU A 111 -16.81 -1.41 -1.29
CA GLU A 111 -17.97 -2.05 -1.88
C GLU A 111 -18.33 -3.35 -1.14
N THR A 112 -19.48 -3.91 -1.47
CA THR A 112 -19.88 -5.25 -1.01
C THR A 112 -19.88 -6.21 -2.19
N ARG A 113 -19.16 -7.33 -2.06
CA ARG A 113 -19.11 -8.40 -3.05
C ARG A 113 -19.36 -9.73 -2.37
N HIS A 114 -20.29 -10.54 -2.88
CA HIS A 114 -20.68 -11.83 -2.27
C HIS A 114 -21.06 -11.71 -0.77
N GLY A 115 -21.63 -10.57 -0.36
CA GLY A 115 -21.97 -10.28 1.05
C GLY A 115 -20.78 -9.87 1.93
N LEU A 116 -19.56 -9.81 1.39
CA LEU A 116 -18.35 -9.41 2.08
C LEU A 116 -18.04 -7.93 1.87
N LYS A 117 -17.54 -7.27 2.92
CA LYS A 117 -17.05 -5.88 2.83
C LYS A 117 -15.65 -5.86 2.24
N ILE A 118 -15.46 -5.18 1.12
CA ILE A 118 -14.19 -5.08 0.43
C ILE A 118 -13.71 -3.63 0.46
N MET A 119 -12.42 -3.44 0.76
CA MET A 119 -11.73 -2.16 0.63
C MET A 119 -10.56 -2.28 -0.33
N LEU A 120 -10.42 -1.30 -1.21
CA LEU A 120 -9.32 -1.19 -2.16
C LEU A 120 -8.69 0.21 -2.02
N PRO A 121 -7.43 0.33 -1.55
CA PRO A 121 -6.73 1.60 -1.51
C PRO A 121 -6.71 2.28 -2.89
N GLN A 122 -6.43 3.58 -2.92
CA GLN A 122 -6.13 4.26 -4.16
C GLN A 122 -4.74 3.85 -4.68
N VAL A 123 -4.49 4.05 -5.98
CA VAL A 123 -3.17 3.74 -6.58
C VAL A 123 -2.05 4.47 -5.85
N ARG A 124 -2.27 5.74 -5.45
CA ARG A 124 -1.34 6.53 -4.65
C ARG A 124 -0.96 5.85 -3.33
N ASP A 125 -1.93 5.27 -2.63
CA ASP A 125 -1.72 4.62 -1.34
C ASP A 125 -0.97 3.30 -1.52
N ALA A 126 -1.25 2.57 -2.60
CA ALA A 126 -0.50 1.37 -2.96
C ALA A 126 0.97 1.69 -3.31
N LEU A 127 1.23 2.80 -4.02
CA LEU A 127 2.58 3.27 -4.32
C LEU A 127 3.34 3.68 -3.04
N VAL A 128 2.74 4.50 -2.18
CA VAL A 128 3.33 4.86 -0.88
C VAL A 128 3.64 3.61 -0.06
N GLY A 129 2.77 2.61 -0.09
CA GLY A 129 3.01 1.36 0.63
C GLY A 129 4.22 0.58 0.15
N LYS A 130 4.63 0.72 -1.11
CA LYS A 130 5.86 0.11 -1.63
C LYS A 130 7.11 0.73 -1.02
N LEU A 131 7.08 2.02 -0.66
CA LEU A 131 8.20 2.68 0.01
C LEU A 131 8.45 2.13 1.42
N HIS A 132 7.42 1.60 2.08
CA HIS A 132 7.55 0.95 3.39
C HIS A 132 8.18 -0.45 3.35
N ARG A 133 8.50 -0.99 2.17
CA ARG A 133 9.14 -2.30 2.05
C ARG A 133 10.52 -2.28 2.70
N ARG A 134 10.76 -3.25 3.60
CA ARG A 134 12.08 -3.46 4.20
C ARG A 134 13.10 -3.87 3.15
N ARG A 135 14.31 -3.31 3.25
CA ARG A 135 15.44 -3.76 2.44
C ARG A 135 16.00 -5.05 3.01
N LYS A 136 16.48 -5.92 2.13
CA LYS A 136 17.35 -7.02 2.55
C LYS A 136 18.74 -6.46 2.89
N PRO A 137 19.52 -7.12 3.76
CA PRO A 137 20.85 -6.62 4.15
C PRO A 137 21.81 -6.35 2.98
N ASP A 138 21.62 -7.05 1.86
CA ASP A 138 22.41 -6.99 0.63
C ASP A 138 21.74 -6.16 -0.48
N GLN A 139 20.66 -5.46 -0.17
CA GLN A 139 19.90 -4.70 -1.16
C GLN A 139 20.31 -3.22 -1.17
N ASP A 140 21.09 -2.85 -2.19
CA ASP A 140 21.62 -1.49 -2.34
C ASP A 140 20.57 -0.47 -2.77
N SER A 141 19.54 -0.89 -3.50
CA SER A 141 18.53 0.01 -4.09
C SER A 141 17.09 -0.41 -3.81
N ILE A 142 16.11 0.43 -4.18
CA ILE A 142 14.69 0.03 -4.19
C ILE A 142 14.48 -1.24 -5.02
N VAL A 143 13.57 -2.12 -4.59
CA VAL A 143 13.29 -3.38 -5.31
C VAL A 143 12.83 -3.08 -6.74
N PRO A 144 13.40 -3.72 -7.78
CA PRO A 144 13.07 -3.42 -9.18
C PRO A 144 11.58 -3.51 -9.51
N LYS A 145 10.84 -4.44 -8.87
CA LYS A 145 9.39 -4.58 -9.08
C LYS A 145 8.61 -3.36 -8.59
N ASP A 146 9.06 -2.74 -7.50
CA ASP A 146 8.41 -1.56 -6.94
C ASP A 146 8.76 -0.31 -7.74
N LEU A 147 10.02 -0.15 -8.17
CA LEU A 147 10.40 0.90 -9.11
C LEU A 147 9.57 0.84 -10.41
N ARG A 148 9.41 -0.35 -10.99
CA ARG A 148 8.56 -0.55 -12.18
C ARG A 148 7.12 -0.13 -11.94
N ALA A 149 6.58 -0.33 -10.74
CA ALA A 149 5.23 0.10 -10.42
C ALA A 149 5.09 1.62 -10.49
N PHE A 150 6.04 2.37 -9.92
CA PHE A 150 6.04 3.83 -10.02
C PHE A 150 6.15 4.32 -11.46
N LEU A 151 7.12 3.79 -12.21
CA LEU A 151 7.34 4.17 -13.61
C LEU A 151 6.13 3.86 -14.48
N ARG A 152 5.52 2.68 -14.30
CA ARG A 152 4.36 2.27 -15.07
C ARG A 152 3.12 3.12 -14.76
N VAL A 153 2.90 3.44 -13.49
CA VAL A 153 1.83 4.37 -13.11
C VAL A 153 2.07 5.74 -13.73
N GLN A 154 3.30 6.25 -13.71
CA GLN A 154 3.66 7.53 -14.33
C GLN A 154 3.44 7.55 -15.84
N GLU A 155 3.84 6.47 -16.53
CA GLU A 155 3.63 6.29 -17.95
C GLU A 155 2.13 6.31 -18.31
N LEU A 156 1.32 5.49 -17.64
CA LEU A 156 -0.09 5.31 -17.99
C LEU A 156 -0.99 6.45 -17.54
N SER A 157 -0.58 7.20 -16.52
CA SER A 157 -1.35 8.31 -15.99
C SER A 157 -1.07 9.65 -16.68
N GLY A 158 -0.14 9.70 -17.63
CA GLY A 158 0.26 10.95 -18.27
C GLY A 158 1.17 11.82 -17.38
N GLY A 159 2.01 11.20 -16.57
CA GLY A 159 3.03 11.88 -15.75
C GLY A 159 2.77 11.92 -14.25
N HIS A 160 1.74 11.23 -13.74
CA HIS A 160 1.38 11.22 -12.32
C HIS A 160 1.89 9.97 -11.56
N PRO A 161 2.19 10.06 -10.25
CA PRO A 161 2.19 11.27 -9.44
C PRO A 161 3.27 12.25 -9.90
N THR A 162 2.89 13.50 -10.01
CA THR A 162 3.85 14.62 -10.05
C THR A 162 4.63 14.66 -8.75
N GLU A 163 5.76 15.37 -8.76
CA GLU A 163 6.57 15.59 -7.58
C GLU A 163 5.76 16.14 -6.40
N ALA A 164 4.92 17.15 -6.64
CA ALA A 164 4.11 17.78 -5.61
C ALA A 164 3.05 16.83 -5.03
N GLU A 165 2.46 15.97 -5.85
CA GLU A 165 1.48 14.98 -5.40
C GLU A 165 2.14 13.90 -4.55
N LEU A 166 3.26 13.35 -5.02
CA LEU A 166 3.98 12.34 -4.24
C LEU A 166 4.47 12.95 -2.92
N LEU A 167 5.06 14.15 -2.95
CA LEU A 167 5.53 14.83 -1.74
C LEU A 167 4.40 15.04 -0.73
N LYS A 168 3.22 15.47 -1.20
CA LYS A 168 2.03 15.61 -0.34
C LYS A 168 1.67 14.28 0.33
N ASP A 169 1.69 13.17 -0.40
CA ASP A 169 1.40 11.86 0.16
C ASP A 169 2.51 11.37 1.12
N ILE A 170 3.78 11.71 0.86
CA ILE A 170 4.91 11.40 1.76
C ILE A 170 4.82 12.13 3.10
N LEU A 171 4.34 13.38 3.10
CA LEU A 171 4.14 14.17 4.32
C LEU A 171 3.03 13.60 5.20
N LEU A 172 2.15 12.76 4.65
CA LEU A 172 1.10 12.04 5.39
C LEU A 172 1.60 10.73 6.03
N CYS A 173 2.91 10.52 6.07
CA CYS A 173 3.55 9.35 6.68
C CYS A 173 4.51 9.73 7.83
N PRO A 174 4.10 10.53 8.84
CA PRO A 174 5.00 11.05 9.87
C PRO A 174 5.78 9.95 10.63
N TYR A 175 5.15 8.79 10.83
CA TYR A 175 5.83 7.63 11.44
C TYR A 175 7.02 7.09 10.66
N ALA A 176 7.02 7.24 9.32
CA ALA A 176 8.12 6.79 8.48
C ALA A 176 9.40 7.62 8.67
N TRP A 177 9.21 8.84 9.16
CA TRP A 177 10.24 9.86 9.38
C TRP A 177 10.71 9.93 10.84
N HIS A 178 9.99 9.27 11.76
CA HIS A 178 10.28 9.24 13.19
C HIS A 178 11.73 8.87 13.55
N LEU A 179 12.34 7.91 12.83
CA LEU A 179 13.73 7.47 13.11
C LEU A 179 14.81 8.51 12.78
N GLN A 180 14.45 9.62 12.10
CA GLN A 180 15.44 10.63 11.70
C GLN A 180 15.72 11.68 12.76
N MET A 181 14.97 11.69 13.86
CA MET A 181 15.30 12.49 15.04
C MET A 181 16.30 11.79 15.97
N SER A 182 16.58 10.49 15.74
CA SER A 182 17.62 9.71 16.44
C SER A 182 18.87 9.43 15.58
N GLY A 183 18.95 9.99 14.37
CA GLY A 183 20.08 9.85 13.45
C GLY A 183 20.08 8.59 12.55
N GLU A 184 19.06 7.74 12.63
CA GLU A 184 18.96 6.53 11.80
C GLU A 184 18.18 6.77 10.51
N VAL A 185 18.71 6.23 9.42
CA VAL A 185 18.07 6.30 8.09
C VAL A 185 17.15 5.10 7.89
N SER A 186 15.84 5.35 7.87
CA SER A 186 14.81 4.32 7.62
C SER A 186 14.83 3.80 6.17
N ASP A 187 14.42 2.56 5.97
CA ASP A 187 14.25 1.98 4.62
C ASP A 187 13.30 2.81 3.76
N PHE A 188 12.27 3.42 4.37
CA PHE A 188 11.36 4.32 3.69
C PHE A 188 12.08 5.50 3.05
N ARG A 189 12.97 6.16 3.80
CA ARG A 189 13.80 7.25 3.29
C ARG A 189 14.70 6.76 2.16
N ARG A 190 15.42 5.65 2.36
CA ARG A 190 16.33 5.12 1.33
C ARG A 190 15.57 4.81 0.05
N ASN A 191 14.40 4.17 0.16
CA ASN A 191 13.56 3.84 -0.99
C ASN A 191 13.08 5.09 -1.73
N LEU A 192 12.73 6.14 -0.99
CA LEU A 192 12.33 7.42 -1.58
C LEU A 192 13.51 8.13 -2.26
N GLU A 193 14.69 8.16 -1.63
CA GLU A 193 15.91 8.78 -2.17
C GLU A 193 16.39 8.09 -3.45
N ASP A 194 16.26 6.77 -3.56
CA ASP A 194 16.57 6.04 -4.80
C ASP A 194 15.53 6.29 -5.90
N LEU A 195 14.25 6.38 -5.52
CA LEU A 195 13.15 6.54 -6.46
C LEU A 195 13.15 7.94 -7.10
N TRP A 196 13.40 8.98 -6.30
CA TRP A 196 13.22 10.37 -6.69
C TRP A 196 14.00 10.80 -7.94
N PRO A 197 15.33 10.57 -8.05
CA PRO A 197 16.09 10.95 -9.23
C PRO A 197 15.66 10.18 -10.49
N VAL A 198 15.08 9.00 -10.33
CA VAL A 198 14.58 8.19 -11.45
C VAL A 198 13.26 8.75 -11.98
N LEU A 199 12.34 9.16 -11.10
CA LEU A 199 11.03 9.71 -11.52
C LEU A 199 11.09 11.17 -11.98
N TYR A 200 11.95 11.97 -11.37
CA TYR A 200 11.91 13.44 -11.51
C TYR A 200 13.22 14.06 -11.98
N HIS A 201 14.23 13.24 -12.30
CA HIS A 201 15.50 13.67 -12.87
C HIS A 201 16.26 14.72 -12.03
N LYS A 202 16.05 14.70 -10.70
CA LYS A 202 16.74 15.57 -9.74
C LYS A 202 16.82 14.92 -8.36
N PRO A 203 17.76 15.33 -7.49
CA PRO A 203 17.83 14.82 -6.13
C PRO A 203 16.68 15.34 -5.26
N LEU A 204 16.30 14.56 -4.24
CA LEU A 204 15.39 14.97 -3.17
C LEU A 204 16.18 15.66 -2.06
N ASP A 205 15.83 16.90 -1.74
CA ASP A 205 16.30 17.54 -0.51
C ASP A 205 15.36 17.17 0.64
N VAL A 206 15.65 16.04 1.29
CA VAL A 206 14.85 15.51 2.41
C VAL A 206 14.73 16.53 3.55
N GLN A 207 15.79 17.30 3.82
CA GLN A 207 15.80 18.24 4.93
C GLN A 207 14.84 19.40 4.68
N GLN A 208 14.89 20.00 3.50
CA GLN A 208 14.05 21.14 3.15
C GLN A 208 12.63 20.73 2.79
N GLN A 209 12.45 19.63 2.05
CA GLN A 209 11.17 19.27 1.46
C GLN A 209 10.30 18.40 2.38
N ILE A 210 10.89 17.75 3.39
CA ILE A 210 10.17 16.79 4.24
C ILE A 210 10.36 17.11 5.72
N ILE A 211 11.60 17.13 6.21
CA ILE A 211 11.87 17.25 7.65
C ILE A 211 11.42 18.60 8.20
N ARG A 212 11.83 19.71 7.57
CA ARG A 212 11.41 21.06 7.99
C ARG A 212 9.88 21.24 7.99
N PRO A 213 9.15 20.88 6.92
CA PRO A 213 7.68 20.94 6.93
C PRO A 213 7.05 20.11 8.05
N LEU A 214 7.52 18.88 8.28
CA LEU A 214 7.00 18.03 9.34
C LEU A 214 7.25 18.66 10.72
N LEU A 215 8.46 19.16 11.00
CA LEU A 215 8.78 19.85 12.25
C LEU A 215 7.90 21.08 12.46
N HIS A 216 7.65 21.86 11.40
CA HIS A 216 6.78 23.02 11.49
C HIS A 216 5.34 22.64 11.86
N GLU A 217 4.76 21.62 11.23
CA GLU A 217 3.42 21.12 11.58
C GLU A 217 3.35 20.61 13.02
N LEU A 218 4.42 19.97 13.50
CA LEU A 218 4.52 19.49 14.89
C LEU A 218 4.57 20.66 15.88
N GLU A 219 5.37 21.68 15.61
CA GLU A 219 5.44 22.91 16.40
C GLU A 219 4.06 23.59 16.48
N LEU A 220 3.35 23.71 15.35
CA LEU A 220 2.00 24.27 15.29
C LEU A 220 0.98 23.45 16.08
N ALA A 221 1.15 22.12 16.12
CA ALA A 221 0.33 21.22 16.93
C ALA A 221 0.64 21.29 18.44
N GLY A 222 1.57 22.15 18.86
CA GLY A 222 1.94 22.35 20.27
C GLY A 222 2.91 21.30 20.80
N TYR A 223 3.67 20.65 19.92
CA TYR A 223 4.71 19.71 20.34
C TYR A 223 5.82 20.42 21.12
N THR A 224 6.22 19.81 22.23
CA THR A 224 7.42 20.15 22.99
C THR A 224 8.28 18.89 23.10
N GLU A 225 9.61 18.99 23.00
CA GLU A 225 10.57 17.85 23.02
C GLU A 225 10.38 16.85 24.18
N THR A 226 9.64 17.23 25.22
CA THR A 226 9.32 16.41 26.40
C THR A 226 8.09 15.50 26.25
N GLN A 227 7.33 15.56 25.15
CA GLN A 227 6.14 14.73 24.94
C GLN A 227 6.48 13.38 24.29
N ASP A 228 5.82 12.31 24.75
CA ASP A 228 5.91 10.99 24.11
C ASP A 228 5.41 11.08 22.66
N TRP A 229 6.35 10.99 21.72
CA TRP A 229 6.08 11.01 20.28
C TRP A 229 5.00 9.99 19.89
N HIS A 230 4.97 8.81 20.51
CA HIS A 230 3.94 7.82 20.22
C HIS A 230 2.54 8.30 20.61
N ALA A 231 2.42 9.09 21.68
CA ALA A 231 1.15 9.70 22.09
C ALA A 231 0.72 10.81 21.11
N LEU A 232 1.65 11.64 20.64
CA LEU A 232 1.37 12.71 19.69
C LEU A 232 0.91 12.17 18.33
N VAL A 233 1.64 11.22 17.75
CA VAL A 233 1.23 10.69 16.45
C VAL A 233 -0.06 9.88 16.55
N ARG A 234 -0.34 9.22 17.69
CA ARG A 234 -1.68 8.64 17.96
C ARG A 234 -2.79 9.70 17.98
N ALA A 235 -2.50 10.93 18.42
CA ALA A 235 -3.45 12.04 18.40
C ALA A 235 -3.61 12.66 17.00
N LEU A 236 -2.58 12.57 16.15
CA LEU A 236 -2.59 13.05 14.77
C LEU A 236 -3.14 12.01 13.77
N SER A 237 -3.09 10.71 14.10
CA SER A 237 -3.74 9.65 13.33
C SER A 237 -5.25 9.66 13.57
N PRO A 238 -6.11 9.72 12.53
CA PRO A 238 -7.53 9.49 12.71
C PRO A 238 -7.71 8.09 13.32
N THR A 239 -8.48 8.02 14.41
CA THR A 239 -8.82 6.77 15.09
C THR A 239 -9.20 5.71 14.07
N ARG A 240 -8.40 4.64 13.99
CA ARG A 240 -8.72 3.46 13.18
C ARG A 240 -10.10 2.95 13.61
N PRO A 241 -11.05 2.71 12.69
CA PRO A 241 -12.20 1.88 13.00
C PRO A 241 -11.77 0.45 13.35
#